data_AF-A0AA35S4Y5-F1
#
_entry.id   AF-A0AA35S4Y5-F1
#
_cell.length_a   1.000
_cell.length_b   1.000
_cell.length_c   1.000
_cell.angle_alpha   90.00
_cell.angle_beta   90.00
_cell.angle_gamma   90.00
#
_symmetry.space_group_name_H-M   'P 1'
#
loop_
_entity.id
_entity.type
_entity.pdbx_description
1 polymer ?
#
loop_
_entity_poly.entity_id
_entity_poly.type
_entity_poly.pdbx_seq_one_letter_code
_entity_poly.pdbx_strand_id
1 'polypeptide(L)'
;MDRIFLLVLCLVTLSNVQLGLSQIDVVRIAAAVYEAIGPGLETIEKDMKNMKSDIASLSQKVDNLTQEVEKLDTRLSSLNESMRDDFSGVERRLNGLNNTANMICDKIDDLPVHTCGGTANWRRAVYLDMTDPNTNCPSGWQLTRYSKRTCGRLIFGSETCDSVFFPVSGGPYSQVCGRIRAYQYGLPDAFNGYNSGGLNTTDSAYFAGVAVMHGSPRQHIWTFAAGAFENTTQ
;
A
#
# COMPACT_ATOMS: atom_id res chain seq x y z
N MET A 1 -3.67 -51.40 -66.96
CA MET A 1 -3.97 -50.61 -68.17
C MET A 1 -2.81 -50.80 -69.11
N ASP A 2 -3.01 -51.65 -70.10
CA ASP A 2 -2.06 -51.98 -71.16
C ASP A 2 -1.61 -50.71 -71.88
N ARG A 3 -0.30 -50.44 -71.89
CA ARG A 3 0.28 -49.41 -72.73
C ARG A 3 0.96 -50.09 -73.91
N ILE A 4 0.21 -50.16 -75.01
CA ILE A 4 0.72 -50.44 -76.34
C ILE A 4 1.76 -49.36 -76.67
N PHE A 5 3.04 -49.72 -76.68
CA PHE A 5 4.07 -48.87 -77.26
C PHE A 5 3.99 -49.00 -78.78
N LEU A 6 3.37 -47.99 -79.41
CA LEU A 6 3.47 -47.81 -80.85
C LEU A 6 4.94 -47.50 -81.16
N LEU A 7 5.66 -48.51 -81.65
CA LEU A 7 7.01 -48.35 -82.15
C LEU A 7 6.90 -47.60 -83.49
N VAL A 8 6.71 -46.28 -83.40
CA VAL A 8 6.89 -45.38 -84.54
C VAL A 8 8.38 -45.44 -84.82
N LEU A 9 8.76 -46.33 -85.75
CA LEU A 9 9.97 -46.21 -86.53
C LEU A 9 9.90 -44.82 -87.18
N CYS A 10 10.39 -43.81 -86.45
CA CYS A 10 10.69 -42.52 -87.01
C CYS A 10 11.88 -42.79 -87.93
N LEU A 11 11.57 -43.21 -89.16
CA LEU A 11 12.44 -43.05 -90.30
C LEU A 11 12.69 -41.55 -90.39
N VAL A 12 13.70 -41.09 -89.65
CA VAL A 12 14.32 -39.81 -89.91
C VAL A 12 14.82 -39.96 -91.34
N THR A 13 14.11 -39.33 -92.28
CA THR A 13 14.62 -39.05 -93.60
C THR A 13 15.74 -38.04 -93.43
N LEU A 14 16.89 -38.53 -92.96
CA LEU A 14 18.17 -37.83 -93.06
C LEU A 14 18.44 -37.71 -94.55
N SER A 15 18.08 -36.55 -95.07
CA SER A 15 18.46 -36.11 -96.40
C SER A 15 19.99 -36.03 -96.41
N ASN A 16 20.62 -36.97 -97.12
CA ASN A 16 22.00 -36.93 -97.62
C ASN A 16 23.17 -36.85 -96.61
N VAL A 17 23.31 -37.86 -95.75
CA VAL A 17 24.64 -38.31 -95.30
C VAL A 17 24.70 -39.85 -95.39
N GLN A 18 25.47 -40.36 -96.35
CA GLN A 18 25.61 -41.78 -96.67
C GLN A 18 26.54 -42.48 -95.65
N LEU A 19 26.00 -42.89 -94.50
CA LEU A 19 26.67 -43.84 -93.61
C LEU A 19 26.30 -45.27 -94.03
N GLY A 20 27.25 -46.03 -94.59
CA GLY A 20 27.05 -47.39 -95.09
C GLY A 20 26.91 -48.46 -94.00
N LEU A 21 25.99 -48.29 -93.06
CA LEU A 21 25.69 -49.28 -92.02
C LEU A 21 24.64 -50.29 -92.50
N SER A 22 24.87 -51.59 -92.29
CA SER A 22 23.87 -52.62 -92.57
C SER A 22 22.73 -52.57 -91.54
N GLN A 23 21.54 -53.07 -91.87
CA GLN A 23 20.44 -53.18 -90.89
C GLN A 23 20.86 -53.94 -89.61
N ILE A 24 21.79 -54.87 -89.72
CA ILE A 24 22.33 -55.65 -88.58
C ILE A 24 23.16 -54.76 -87.64
N ASP A 25 23.90 -53.79 -88.17
CA ASP A 25 24.73 -52.89 -87.36
C ASP A 25 23.89 -51.91 -86.54
N VAL A 26 22.79 -51.40 -87.12
CA VAL A 26 21.83 -50.54 -86.41
C VAL A 26 21.20 -51.26 -85.22
N VAL A 27 20.83 -52.54 -85.39
CA VAL A 27 20.26 -53.37 -84.32
C VAL A 27 21.27 -53.64 -83.21
N ARG A 28 22.53 -53.91 -83.56
CA ARG A 28 23.61 -54.14 -82.59
C ARG A 28 23.94 -52.88 -81.77
N ILE A 29 23.97 -51.72 -82.42
CA ILE A 29 24.16 -50.43 -81.73
C ILE A 29 22.99 -50.16 -80.79
N ALA A 30 21.75 -50.38 -81.22
CA ALA A 30 20.57 -50.20 -80.36
C ALA A 30 20.59 -51.11 -79.12
N ALA A 31 20.99 -52.38 -79.28
CA ALA A 31 21.13 -53.32 -78.17
C ALA A 31 22.22 -52.89 -77.17
N ALA A 32 23.39 -52.46 -77.66
CA ALA A 32 24.47 -51.97 -76.81
C ALA A 32 24.07 -50.70 -76.05
N VAL A 33 23.32 -49.78 -76.69
CA VAL A 33 22.77 -48.58 -76.04
C VAL A 33 21.76 -48.98 -74.95
N TYR A 34 20.90 -49.96 -75.21
CA TYR A 34 19.92 -50.44 -74.24
C TYR A 34 20.59 -51.09 -73.02
N GLU A 35 21.58 -51.96 -73.23
CA GLU A 35 22.33 -52.58 -72.13
C GLU A 35 23.14 -51.55 -71.32
N ALA A 36 23.69 -50.53 -71.99
CA ALA A 36 24.47 -49.49 -71.33
C ALA A 36 23.61 -48.49 -70.52
N ILE A 37 22.41 -48.15 -71.00
CA ILE A 37 21.59 -47.07 -70.41
C ILE A 37 20.43 -47.61 -69.55
N GLY A 38 19.87 -48.77 -69.90
CA GLY A 38 18.68 -49.35 -69.26
C GLY A 38 18.76 -49.43 -67.73
N PRO A 39 19.82 -50.03 -67.15
CA PRO A 39 19.96 -50.14 -65.69
C PRO A 39 20.04 -48.78 -64.98
N GLY A 40 20.64 -47.78 -65.62
CA GLY A 40 20.69 -46.41 -65.10
C GLY A 40 19.31 -45.77 -65.06
N LEU A 41 18.49 -45.99 -66.10
CA LEU A 41 17.12 -45.48 -66.16
C LEU A 41 16.22 -46.10 -65.07
N GLU A 42 16.35 -47.42 -64.84
CA GLU A 42 15.61 -48.12 -63.77
C GLU A 42 16.00 -47.61 -62.37
N THR A 43 17.29 -47.33 -62.16
CA THR A 43 17.79 -46.77 -60.90
C THR A 43 17.21 -45.37 -60.65
N ILE A 44 17.21 -44.51 -61.67
CA ILE A 44 16.63 -43.16 -61.58
C ILE A 44 15.13 -43.24 -61.28
N GLU A 45 14.38 -44.15 -61.91
CA GLU A 45 12.95 -44.29 -61.65
C GLU A 45 12.66 -44.70 -60.20
N LYS A 46 13.50 -45.60 -59.64
CA LYS A 46 13.40 -46.00 -58.23
C LYS A 46 13.68 -44.83 -57.29
N ASP A 47 14.75 -44.07 -57.53
CA ASP A 47 15.10 -42.92 -56.72
C ASP A 47 14.03 -41.83 -56.79
N MET A 48 13.43 -41.61 -57.95
CA MET A 48 12.28 -40.70 -58.11
C MET A 48 11.06 -41.13 -57.28
N LYS A 49 10.75 -42.43 -57.25
CA LYS A 49 9.65 -42.96 -56.41
C LYS A 49 9.94 -42.75 -54.92
N ASN A 50 11.18 -42.99 -54.49
CA ASN A 50 11.59 -42.77 -53.10
C ASN A 50 11.52 -41.28 -52.73
N MET A 51 12.09 -40.40 -53.55
CA MET A 51 12.03 -38.95 -53.34
C MET A 51 10.60 -38.43 -53.26
N LYS A 52 9.69 -38.96 -54.09
CA LYS A 52 8.27 -38.60 -54.03
C LYS A 52 7.64 -38.95 -52.68
N SER A 53 8.00 -40.10 -52.10
CA SER A 53 7.57 -40.51 -50.77
C SER A 53 8.14 -39.58 -49.68
N ASP A 54 9.42 -39.23 -49.78
CA ASP A 54 10.08 -38.35 -48.81
C ASP A 54 9.47 -36.93 -48.84
N ILE A 55 9.20 -36.39 -50.03
CA ILE A 55 8.52 -35.10 -50.21
C ILE A 55 7.13 -35.11 -49.55
N ALA A 56 6.36 -36.20 -49.72
CA ALA A 56 5.05 -36.32 -49.09
C ALA A 56 5.16 -36.32 -47.55
N SER A 57 6.14 -37.06 -47.00
CA SER A 57 6.39 -37.07 -45.55
C SER A 57 6.84 -35.71 -45.01
N LEU A 58 7.73 -35.02 -45.74
CA LEU A 58 8.19 -33.67 -45.41
C LEU A 58 7.05 -32.66 -45.45
N SER A 59 6.19 -32.70 -46.47
CA SER A 59 5.00 -31.85 -46.57
C SER A 59 4.11 -31.99 -45.34
N GLN A 60 3.83 -33.23 -44.92
CA GLN A 60 3.02 -33.49 -43.74
C GLN A 60 3.68 -32.93 -42.46
N LYS A 61 5.00 -33.03 -42.33
CA LYS A 61 5.72 -32.45 -41.18
C LYS A 61 5.64 -30.92 -41.18
N VAL A 62 5.73 -30.28 -42.35
CA VAL A 62 5.58 -28.82 -42.49
C VAL A 62 4.17 -28.38 -42.10
N ASP A 63 3.13 -29.11 -42.52
CA ASP A 63 1.75 -28.82 -42.15
C ASP A 63 1.53 -28.93 -40.63
N ASN A 64 2.07 -29.99 -40.01
CA ASN A 64 1.99 -30.19 -38.57
C ASN A 64 2.72 -29.07 -37.79
N LEU A 65 3.93 -28.70 -38.23
CA LEU A 65 4.69 -27.61 -37.61
C LEU A 65 3.98 -26.27 -37.74
N THR A 66 3.33 -26.01 -38.89
CA THR A 66 2.54 -24.79 -39.11
C THR A 66 1.41 -24.69 -38.09
N GLN A 67 0.68 -25.79 -37.86
CA GLN A 67 -0.39 -25.83 -36.86
C GLN A 67 0.12 -25.65 -35.42
N GLU A 68 1.30 -26.18 -35.08
CA GLU A 68 1.90 -25.96 -33.77
C GLU A 68 2.27 -24.49 -33.57
N VAL A 69 2.84 -23.84 -34.59
CA VAL A 69 3.18 -22.40 -34.54
C VAL A 69 1.93 -21.54 -34.33
N GLU A 70 0.83 -21.82 -35.03
CA GLU A 70 -0.46 -21.12 -34.84
C GLU A 70 -1.02 -21.32 -33.41
N LYS A 71 -0.91 -22.53 -32.86
CA LYS A 71 -1.29 -22.80 -31.46
C LYS A 71 -0.41 -22.06 -30.46
N LEU A 72 0.88 -21.89 -30.75
CA LEU A 72 1.77 -21.09 -29.90
C LEU A 72 1.40 -19.61 -29.94
N ASP A 73 1.10 -19.08 -31.13
CA ASP A 73 0.72 -17.68 -31.33
C ASP A 73 -0.54 -17.29 -30.54
N THR A 74 -1.57 -18.14 -30.61
CA THR A 74 -2.80 -17.96 -29.83
C THR A 74 -2.55 -17.98 -28.32
N ARG A 75 -1.74 -18.92 -27.82
CA ARG A 75 -1.37 -18.99 -26.40
C ARG A 75 -0.60 -17.77 -25.92
N LEU A 76 0.33 -17.26 -26.75
CA LEU A 76 1.10 -16.04 -26.44
C LEU A 76 0.18 -14.82 -26.35
N SER A 77 -0.79 -14.71 -27.26
CA SER A 77 -1.78 -13.63 -27.26
C SER A 77 -2.63 -13.63 -25.99
N SER A 78 -3.20 -14.78 -25.62
CA SER A 78 -3.99 -14.91 -24.39
C SER A 78 -3.16 -14.64 -23.12
N LEU A 79 -1.91 -15.08 -23.09
CA LEU A 79 -1.01 -14.80 -21.98
C LEU A 79 -0.73 -13.29 -21.85
N ASN A 80 -0.50 -12.61 -22.97
CA ASN A 80 -0.26 -11.16 -22.99
C ASN A 80 -1.47 -10.36 -22.48
N GLU A 81 -2.69 -10.77 -22.87
CA GLU A 81 -3.92 -10.16 -22.36
C GLU A 81 -4.07 -10.35 -20.85
N SER A 82 -3.87 -11.58 -20.36
CA SER A 82 -3.93 -11.88 -18.92
C SER A 82 -2.93 -11.05 -18.13
N MET A 83 -1.68 -10.94 -18.60
CA MET A 83 -0.66 -10.13 -17.93
C MET A 83 -1.04 -8.64 -17.88
N ARG A 84 -1.62 -8.12 -18.96
CA ARG A 84 -2.08 -6.73 -19.03
C ARG A 84 -3.20 -6.47 -18.01
N ASP A 85 -4.13 -7.39 -17.91
CA ASP A 85 -5.26 -7.29 -16.97
C ASP A 85 -4.79 -7.38 -15.52
N ASP A 86 -3.89 -8.31 -15.21
CA ASP A 86 -3.27 -8.44 -13.89
C ASP A 86 -2.54 -7.15 -13.48
N PHE A 87 -1.73 -6.58 -14.38
CA PHE A 87 -1.01 -5.35 -14.12
C PHE A 87 -1.97 -4.18 -13.84
N SER A 88 -3.04 -4.06 -14.63
CA SER A 88 -4.07 -3.02 -14.39
C SER A 88 -4.80 -3.21 -13.06
N GLY A 89 -4.96 -4.45 -12.61
CA GLY A 89 -5.53 -4.77 -11.29
C GLY A 89 -4.62 -4.34 -10.15
N VAL A 90 -3.31 -4.58 -10.27
CA VAL A 90 -2.30 -4.13 -9.30
C VAL A 90 -2.27 -2.60 -9.20
N GLU A 91 -2.29 -1.90 -10.33
CA GLU A 91 -2.27 -0.43 -10.37
C GLU A 91 -3.48 0.17 -9.64
N ARG A 92 -4.68 -0.39 -9.86
CA ARG A 92 -5.90 0.03 -9.14
C ARG A 92 -5.77 -0.12 -7.63
N ARG A 93 -5.20 -1.24 -7.16
CA ARG A 93 -4.95 -1.48 -5.73
C ARG A 93 -3.94 -0.50 -5.15
N LEU A 94 -2.87 -0.20 -5.89
CA LEU A 94 -1.85 0.76 -5.49
C LEU A 94 -2.45 2.15 -5.29
N ASN A 95 -3.27 2.61 -6.24
CA ASN A 95 -3.95 3.90 -6.15
C ASN A 95 -4.91 3.96 -4.94
N GLY A 96 -5.64 2.87 -4.67
CA GLY A 96 -6.50 2.77 -3.48
C GLY A 96 -5.73 2.84 -2.16
N LEU A 97 -4.57 2.17 -2.07
CA LEU A 97 -3.69 2.23 -0.91
C LEU A 97 -3.12 3.63 -0.72
N ASN A 98 -2.67 4.28 -1.79
CA ASN A 98 -2.13 5.64 -1.74
C ASN A 98 -3.17 6.64 -1.21
N ASN A 99 -4.41 6.56 -1.70
CA ASN A 99 -5.51 7.40 -1.21
C ASN A 99 -5.79 7.16 0.28
N THR A 100 -5.75 5.89 0.71
CA THR A 100 -5.96 5.53 2.12
C THR A 100 -4.85 6.08 3.01
N ALA A 101 -3.59 5.96 2.57
CA ALA A 101 -2.45 6.50 3.28
C ALA A 101 -2.57 8.01 3.47
N ASN A 102 -2.92 8.76 2.41
CA ASN A 102 -3.11 10.20 2.47
C ASN A 102 -4.21 10.58 3.49
N MET A 103 -5.37 9.92 3.45
CA MET A 103 -6.44 10.17 4.43
C MET A 103 -6.02 9.87 5.88
N ILE A 104 -5.14 8.89 6.10
CA ILE A 104 -4.61 8.60 7.44
C ILE A 104 -3.64 9.69 7.87
N CYS A 105 -2.74 10.13 6.99
CA CYS A 105 -1.82 11.22 7.27
C CYS A 105 -2.57 12.50 7.66
N ASP A 106 -3.59 12.90 6.89
CA ASP A 106 -4.41 14.08 7.20
C ASP A 106 -5.05 13.96 8.60
N LYS A 107 -5.59 12.79 8.95
CA LYS A 107 -6.17 12.55 10.26
C LYS A 107 -5.14 12.59 11.39
N ILE A 108 -3.92 12.13 11.14
CA ILE A 108 -2.84 12.16 12.14
C ILE A 108 -2.42 13.61 12.39
N ASP A 109 -2.31 14.42 11.35
CA ASP A 109 -1.94 15.83 11.46
C ASP A 109 -2.98 16.65 12.23
N ASP A 110 -4.27 16.30 12.09
CA ASP A 110 -5.36 16.92 12.84
C ASP A 110 -5.43 16.52 14.34
N LEU A 111 -4.68 15.50 14.78
CA LEU A 111 -4.72 15.08 16.18
C LEU A 111 -3.95 16.07 17.06
N PRO A 112 -4.59 16.70 18.06
CA PRO A 112 -3.88 17.60 18.97
C PRO A 112 -2.91 16.81 19.86
N VAL A 113 -1.62 16.92 19.59
CA VAL A 113 -0.57 16.38 20.46
C VAL A 113 -0.48 17.24 21.72
N HIS A 114 -1.01 16.75 22.84
CA HIS A 114 -0.79 17.39 24.12
C HIS A 114 0.48 16.85 24.77
N THR A 115 1.42 17.77 25.04
CA THR A 115 2.67 17.47 25.70
C THR A 115 2.68 17.98 27.13
N CYS A 116 3.32 17.25 28.04
CA CYS A 116 3.61 17.72 29.39
C CYS A 116 5.04 17.36 29.77
N GLY A 117 5.82 18.34 30.24
CA GLY A 117 7.24 18.12 30.58
C GLY A 117 8.10 17.59 29.43
N GLY A 118 7.74 17.89 28.17
CA GLY A 118 8.44 17.38 26.97
C GLY A 118 8.01 15.99 26.51
N THR A 119 7.10 15.31 27.22
CA THR A 119 6.55 14.01 26.81
C THR A 119 5.21 14.17 26.10
N ALA A 120 4.98 13.42 25.03
CA ALA A 120 3.73 13.41 24.26
C ALA A 120 2.68 12.45 24.86
N ASN A 121 1.53 12.31 24.20
CA ASN A 121 0.43 11.39 24.55
C ASN A 121 -0.31 11.72 25.86
N TRP A 122 -0.35 12.99 26.26
CA TRP A 122 -1.21 13.41 27.35
C TRP A 122 -2.65 13.57 26.87
N ARG A 123 -3.61 13.20 27.71
CA ARG A 123 -5.01 13.56 27.51
C ARG A 123 -5.31 14.83 28.29
N ARG A 124 -5.89 15.82 27.63
CA ARG A 124 -6.31 17.05 28.30
C ARG A 124 -7.59 16.77 29.10
N ALA A 125 -7.47 16.86 30.43
CA ALA A 125 -8.60 16.75 31.34
C ALA A 125 -9.35 18.10 31.49
N VAL A 126 -8.60 19.20 31.51
CA VAL A 126 -9.14 20.56 31.69
C VAL A 126 -8.26 21.58 30.97
N TYR A 127 -8.87 22.66 30.48
CA TYR A 127 -8.16 23.84 30.00
C TYR A 127 -8.92 25.08 30.42
N LEU A 128 -8.22 25.98 31.12
CA LEU A 128 -8.75 27.26 31.57
C LEU A 128 -7.67 28.31 31.35
N ASP A 129 -7.90 29.22 30.41
CA ASP A 129 -7.02 30.35 30.15
C ASP A 129 -7.76 31.66 30.32
N MET A 130 -7.54 32.30 31.48
CA MET A 130 -8.19 33.57 31.79
C MET A 130 -7.53 34.78 31.11
N THR A 131 -6.44 34.59 30.36
CA THR A 131 -5.87 35.65 29.50
C THR A 131 -6.72 35.89 28.25
N ASP A 132 -7.46 34.88 27.78
CA ASP A 132 -8.50 35.04 26.78
C ASP A 132 -9.72 35.76 27.40
N PRO A 133 -10.14 36.93 26.87
CA PRO A 133 -11.28 37.67 27.39
C PRO A 133 -12.62 36.91 27.28
N ASN A 134 -12.72 35.91 26.39
CA ASN A 134 -13.95 35.16 26.13
C ASN A 134 -14.12 33.91 27.03
N THR A 135 -13.06 33.46 27.68
CA THR A 135 -13.09 32.24 28.50
C THR A 135 -13.83 32.48 29.82
N ASN A 136 -14.94 31.80 30.11
CA ASN A 136 -15.66 31.97 31.39
C ASN A 136 -15.10 31.10 32.52
N CYS A 137 -15.34 31.50 33.77
CA CYS A 137 -14.98 30.68 34.92
C CYS A 137 -15.82 29.40 35.01
N PRO A 138 -15.25 28.26 35.43
CA PRO A 138 -16.00 27.03 35.68
C PRO A 138 -17.06 27.21 36.76
N SER A 139 -18.07 26.33 36.78
CA SER A 139 -19.09 26.32 37.82
C SER A 139 -18.45 26.20 39.22
N GLY A 140 -18.95 27.00 40.16
CA GLY A 140 -18.41 27.11 41.52
C GLY A 140 -17.33 28.19 41.68
N TRP A 141 -16.76 28.72 40.60
CA TRP A 141 -15.77 29.81 40.66
C TRP A 141 -16.34 31.08 40.03
N GLN A 142 -16.02 32.24 40.59
CA GLN A 142 -16.40 33.55 40.07
C GLN A 142 -15.26 34.26 39.35
N LEU A 143 -15.63 35.02 38.34
CA LEU A 143 -14.74 35.93 37.64
C LEU A 143 -14.32 37.07 38.57
N THR A 144 -13.01 37.18 38.79
CA THR A 144 -12.38 38.24 39.57
C THR A 144 -11.57 39.15 38.64
N ARG A 145 -11.60 40.46 38.88
CA ARG A 145 -10.96 41.48 38.03
C ARG A 145 -10.18 42.54 38.83
N TYR A 146 -9.41 42.14 39.86
CA TYR A 146 -8.60 43.10 40.62
C TYR A 146 -7.46 43.68 39.76
N SER A 147 -6.31 42.99 39.73
CA SER A 147 -5.18 43.35 38.87
C SER A 147 -5.17 42.56 37.56
N LYS A 148 -5.79 41.37 37.56
CA LYS A 148 -5.88 40.45 36.43
C LYS A 148 -7.23 39.75 36.42
N ARG A 149 -7.63 39.31 35.23
CA ARG A 149 -8.79 38.45 35.03
C ARG A 149 -8.44 37.05 35.53
N THR A 150 -9.10 36.61 36.59
CA THR A 150 -8.86 35.30 37.23
C THR A 150 -10.19 34.66 37.65
N CYS A 151 -10.14 33.38 38.00
CA CYS A 151 -11.25 32.70 38.67
C CYS A 151 -10.91 32.49 40.14
N GLY A 152 -11.87 32.77 41.02
CA GLY A 152 -11.72 32.68 42.46
C GLY A 152 -13.03 32.32 43.17
N ARG A 153 -13.03 32.40 44.50
CA ARG A 153 -14.17 32.04 45.37
C ARG A 153 -15.32 33.05 45.25
N LEU A 154 -16.54 32.60 45.58
CA LEU A 154 -17.78 33.36 45.39
C LEU A 154 -18.02 34.53 46.37
N ILE A 155 -17.34 34.61 47.53
CA ILE A 155 -17.67 35.60 48.58
C ILE A 155 -16.42 36.02 49.39
N PHE A 156 -16.33 37.32 49.73
CA PHE A 156 -15.35 37.84 50.70
C PHE A 156 -15.82 37.56 52.14
N GLY A 157 -14.97 36.93 52.96
CA GLY A 157 -15.19 36.82 54.41
C GLY A 157 -15.83 35.52 54.90
N SER A 158 -16.00 34.50 54.04
CA SER A 158 -16.40 33.15 54.48
C SER A 158 -15.43 32.07 53.96
N GLU A 159 -15.18 31.05 54.79
CA GLU A 159 -14.32 29.90 54.47
C GLU A 159 -15.04 28.91 53.51
N THR A 160 -15.40 29.32 52.28
CA THR A 160 -16.12 28.44 51.32
C THR A 160 -15.21 27.58 50.43
N CYS A 161 -15.30 26.26 50.48
CA CYS A 161 -14.55 25.39 49.58
C CYS A 161 -15.42 24.95 48.39
N ASP A 162 -15.18 25.54 47.22
CA ASP A 162 -15.88 25.17 45.98
C ASP A 162 -15.01 24.26 45.11
N SER A 163 -15.55 23.11 44.72
CA SER A 163 -14.91 22.13 43.86
C SER A 163 -15.67 22.00 42.54
N VAL A 164 -14.93 21.89 41.44
CA VAL A 164 -15.48 21.57 40.12
C VAL A 164 -15.01 20.18 39.71
N PHE A 165 -15.95 19.37 39.21
CA PHE A 165 -15.64 18.04 38.70
C PHE A 165 -15.47 18.10 37.18
N PHE A 166 -14.33 17.62 36.69
CA PHE A 166 -14.08 17.45 35.27
C PHE A 166 -14.15 15.97 34.90
N PRO A 167 -15.13 15.53 34.08
CA PRO A 167 -15.18 14.15 33.64
C PRO A 167 -14.02 13.86 32.68
N VAL A 168 -13.12 12.96 33.07
CA VAL A 168 -12.05 12.48 32.19
C VAL A 168 -12.55 11.22 31.49
N SER A 169 -12.94 11.34 30.22
CA SER A 169 -13.35 10.20 29.39
C SER A 169 -12.14 9.41 28.87
N GLY A 170 -12.31 8.10 28.62
CA GLY A 170 -11.34 7.28 27.90
C GLY A 170 -10.45 6.34 28.76
N GLY A 171 -10.95 5.83 29.88
CA GLY A 171 -10.26 4.79 30.67
C GLY A 171 -9.39 5.32 31.83
N PRO A 172 -8.72 4.43 32.58
CA PRO A 172 -7.92 4.80 33.74
C PRO A 172 -6.70 5.65 33.35
N TYR A 173 -6.20 6.44 34.29
CA TYR A 173 -4.96 7.21 34.15
C TYR A 173 -3.97 6.78 35.23
N SER A 174 -2.68 6.82 34.91
CA SER A 174 -1.58 6.49 35.83
C SER A 174 -0.84 7.72 36.34
N GLN A 175 -0.96 8.86 35.65
CA GLN A 175 -0.23 10.08 35.94
C GLN A 175 -1.09 11.30 35.65
N VAL A 176 -0.82 12.38 36.37
CA VAL A 176 -1.42 13.70 36.14
C VAL A 176 -0.29 14.69 35.92
N CYS A 177 -0.44 15.55 34.92
CA CYS A 177 0.51 16.61 34.64
C CYS A 177 -0.25 17.87 34.23
N GLY A 178 0.24 19.02 34.68
CA GLY A 178 -0.45 20.29 34.48
C GLY A 178 0.40 21.47 34.87
N ARG A 179 -0.14 22.66 34.58
CA ARG A 179 0.46 23.95 34.92
C ARG A 179 -0.64 24.86 35.43
N ILE A 180 -0.39 25.50 36.56
CA ILE A 180 -1.30 26.49 37.14
C ILE A 180 -0.54 27.81 37.24
N ARG A 181 -1.25 28.91 36.95
CA ARG A 181 -0.80 30.27 37.21
C ARG A 181 -1.84 30.91 38.11
N ALA A 182 -1.46 31.16 39.36
CA ALA A 182 -2.30 31.79 40.36
C ALA A 182 -1.67 33.09 40.85
N TYR A 183 -2.49 33.94 41.45
CA TYR A 183 -2.08 35.23 42.00
C TYR A 183 -2.58 35.34 43.43
N GLN A 184 -1.73 35.83 44.32
CA GLN A 184 -2.10 36.14 45.69
C GLN A 184 -2.96 37.41 45.71
N TYR A 185 -3.99 37.40 46.56
CA TYR A 185 -4.78 38.58 46.87
C TYR A 185 -5.05 38.63 48.37
N GLY A 186 -4.76 39.77 49.00
CA GLY A 186 -4.86 39.92 50.46
C GLY A 186 -3.83 39.05 51.21
N LEU A 187 -4.27 38.52 52.36
CA LEU A 187 -3.49 37.68 53.26
C LEU A 187 -4.02 36.24 53.21
N PRO A 188 -3.51 35.38 52.32
CA PRO A 188 -3.93 33.99 52.26
C PRO A 188 -3.36 33.21 53.45
N ASP A 189 -4.19 32.36 54.03
CA ASP A 189 -3.84 31.56 55.20
C ASP A 189 -2.97 30.34 54.89
N ALA A 190 -2.74 30.01 53.61
CA ALA A 190 -2.08 28.77 53.19
C ALA A 190 -2.72 27.54 53.87
N PHE A 191 -2.08 27.00 54.91
CA PHE A 191 -2.54 25.85 55.71
C PHE A 191 -2.94 26.25 57.16
N ASN A 192 -3.29 27.51 57.44
CA ASN A 192 -3.54 27.98 58.81
C ASN A 192 -4.67 27.20 59.50
N GLY A 193 -4.30 26.28 60.40
CA GLY A 193 -5.20 25.38 61.11
C GLY A 193 -5.90 25.97 62.33
N TYR A 194 -6.19 27.28 62.35
CA TYR A 194 -6.65 27.98 63.56
C TYR A 194 -7.98 27.44 64.13
N ASN A 195 -8.84 26.82 63.31
CA ASN A 195 -10.16 26.29 63.73
C ASN A 195 -10.45 24.83 63.30
N SER A 196 -9.52 24.15 62.62
CA SER A 196 -9.78 22.87 61.94
C SER A 196 -9.05 21.67 62.57
N GLY A 197 -9.01 21.60 63.91
CA GLY A 197 -8.56 20.40 64.63
C GLY A 197 -7.11 19.95 64.34
N GLY A 198 -6.25 20.85 63.85
CA GLY A 198 -4.81 20.62 63.74
C GLY A 198 -4.32 19.87 62.50
N LEU A 199 -5.14 19.67 61.46
CA LEU A 199 -4.65 19.04 60.22
C LEU A 199 -4.03 20.08 59.29
N ASN A 200 -2.79 20.47 59.58
CA ASN A 200 -1.91 21.22 58.67
C ASN A 200 -1.35 20.30 57.56
N THR A 201 -2.18 19.41 57.03
CA THR A 201 -1.77 18.40 56.04
C THR A 201 -2.34 18.75 54.67
N THR A 202 -1.69 18.27 53.61
CA THR A 202 -2.15 18.46 52.22
C THR A 202 -3.52 17.85 51.93
N ASP A 203 -3.94 16.90 52.77
CA ASP A 203 -5.25 16.23 52.68
C ASP A 203 -6.38 17.01 53.35
N SER A 204 -6.08 18.12 54.04
CA SER A 204 -7.07 18.97 54.69
C SER A 204 -8.10 19.50 53.68
N ALA A 205 -9.32 19.71 54.15
CA ALA A 205 -10.39 20.28 53.34
C ALA A 205 -10.25 21.80 53.15
N TYR A 206 -9.39 22.47 53.94
CA TYR A 206 -9.32 23.92 54.03
C TYR A 206 -7.87 24.41 53.88
N PHE A 207 -7.54 24.91 52.70
CA PHE A 207 -6.29 25.63 52.44
C PHE A 207 -6.53 26.74 51.41
N ALA A 208 -5.68 27.77 51.41
CA ALA A 208 -5.72 28.84 50.42
C ALA A 208 -4.92 28.42 49.18
N GLY A 209 -5.61 27.88 48.16
CA GLY A 209 -4.94 27.42 46.95
C GLY A 209 -5.83 26.58 46.04
N VAL A 210 -5.19 25.75 45.20
CA VAL A 210 -5.84 24.78 44.31
C VAL A 210 -5.31 23.38 44.60
N ALA A 211 -6.19 22.39 44.66
CA ALA A 211 -5.80 20.98 44.73
C ALA A 211 -6.44 20.19 43.60
N VAL A 212 -5.73 19.14 43.18
CA VAL A 212 -6.22 18.12 42.27
C VAL A 212 -6.45 16.85 43.08
N MET A 213 -7.66 16.34 43.01
CA MET A 213 -8.13 15.18 43.77
C MET A 213 -8.94 14.26 42.86
N HIS A 214 -9.08 13.00 43.24
CA HIS A 214 -9.88 12.02 42.50
C HIS A 214 -10.60 11.02 43.41
N GLY A 215 -11.59 10.33 42.84
CA GLY A 215 -12.31 9.26 43.54
C GLY A 215 -13.34 9.75 44.57
N SER A 216 -14.05 8.78 45.14
CA SER A 216 -14.99 8.95 46.25
C SER A 216 -14.87 7.72 47.17
N PRO A 217 -14.30 7.82 48.38
CA PRO A 217 -13.83 9.03 49.06
C PRO A 217 -12.68 9.74 48.33
N ARG A 218 -12.57 11.05 48.55
CA ARG A 218 -11.60 11.95 47.93
C ARG A 218 -10.16 11.52 48.23
N GLN A 219 -9.37 11.28 47.19
CA GLN A 219 -7.93 10.99 47.24
C GLN A 219 -7.14 12.16 46.69
N HIS A 220 -6.07 12.55 47.40
CA HIS A 220 -5.21 13.67 47.03
C HIS A 220 -4.17 13.26 45.98
N ILE A 221 -3.98 14.11 44.97
CA ILE A 221 -2.90 13.94 43.97
C ILE A 221 -1.85 15.01 44.16
N TRP A 222 -2.27 16.27 44.24
CA TRP A 222 -1.36 17.41 44.29
C TRP A 222 -2.05 18.69 44.80
N THR A 223 -1.29 19.56 45.48
CA THR A 223 -1.75 20.89 45.95
C THR A 223 -0.79 21.99 45.54
N PHE A 224 -1.35 23.12 45.10
CA PHE A 224 -0.71 24.43 45.06
C PHE A 224 -1.28 25.29 46.18
N ALA A 225 -0.50 25.56 47.22
CA ALA A 225 -0.88 26.46 48.29
C ALA A 225 -0.24 27.85 48.09
N ALA A 226 -0.98 28.91 48.39
CA ALA A 226 -0.44 30.25 48.45
C ALA A 226 0.55 30.39 49.63
N GLY A 227 1.56 31.24 49.51
CA GLY A 227 2.39 31.64 50.65
C GLY A 227 1.68 32.72 51.46
N ALA A 228 1.96 32.82 52.77
CA ALA A 228 1.33 33.82 53.64
C ALA A 228 1.60 35.27 53.18
N PHE A 229 2.75 35.50 52.56
CA PHE A 229 3.17 36.81 52.05
C PHE A 229 3.72 36.65 50.64
N GLU A 230 3.39 37.61 49.76
CA GLU A 230 4.02 37.72 48.46
C GLU A 230 5.45 38.23 48.66
N ASN A 231 6.45 37.49 48.19
CA ASN A 231 7.81 38.00 48.17
C ASN A 231 7.94 39.01 47.02
N THR A 232 8.26 40.25 47.33
CA THR A 232 8.33 41.37 46.36
C THR A 232 9.62 41.38 45.53
N THR A 233 10.52 40.42 45.72
CA THR A 233 11.70 40.24 44.87
C THR A 233 11.35 39.40 43.64
N GLN A 234 11.05 40.09 42.53
CA GLN A 234 11.12 39.55 41.16
C GLN A 234 12.51 39.78 40.57
#